data_AF-A0A961ME96-F1
#
_entry.id   AF-A0A961ME96-F1
#
_cell.length_a   1.000
_cell.length_b   1.000
_cell.length_c   1.000
_cell.angle_alpha   90.00
_cell.angle_beta   90.00
_cell.angle_gamma   90.00
#
_symmetry.space_group_name_H-M   'P 1'
#
loop_
_entity.id
_entity.type
_entity.pdbx_description
1 polymer ?
#
loop_
_entity_poly.entity_id
_entity_poly.type
_entity_poly.pdbx_seq_one_letter_code
_entity_poly.pdbx_strand_id
1 'polypeptide(L)'
;AVDEYHQQLRAYPGQTLEQQLANPVWHIHGGNPPASDMVVPFSMLLNLASVAGAKDAAGLWGFINRYAPEASPAANPQLDQAAGFAVRYFADFVAPKRVFRAPSEQERAAMQDLVSRLQAWDGGLDAEALQSLVFAVGKEHGFENLREWFKGLYEVLLGASEGPRFGGFIALYGVAETVALIEKGLAGALAA
;
A
#
# COMPACT_ATOMS: atom_id res chain seq x y z
N ALA A 1 9.35 -7.89 10.29
CA ALA A 1 9.29 -9.36 10.49
C ALA A 1 9.13 -10.10 9.17
N VAL A 2 7.96 -10.15 8.51
CA VAL A 2 7.78 -10.91 7.26
C VAL A 2 8.64 -10.38 6.11
N ASP A 3 8.61 -9.07 5.86
CA ASP A 3 9.39 -8.45 4.76
C ASP A 3 10.89 -8.65 4.92
N GLU A 4 11.40 -8.46 6.14
CA GLU A 4 12.80 -8.67 6.50
C GLU A 4 13.22 -10.13 6.31
N TYR A 5 12.40 -11.08 6.73
CA TYR A 5 12.64 -12.50 6.50
C TYR A 5 12.79 -12.82 5.00
N HIS A 6 11.87 -12.34 4.16
CA HIS A 6 11.97 -12.58 2.71
C HIS A 6 13.11 -11.80 2.05
N GLN A 7 13.50 -10.64 2.59
CA GLN A 7 14.70 -9.93 2.16
C GLN A 7 15.97 -10.75 2.44
N GLN A 8 16.08 -11.33 3.63
CA GLN A 8 17.21 -12.18 4.01
C GLN A 8 17.27 -13.46 3.15
N LEU A 9 16.12 -14.10 2.88
CA LEU A 9 16.04 -15.24 1.96
C LEU A 9 16.50 -14.89 0.54
N ARG A 10 16.10 -13.74 0.00
CA ARG A 10 16.50 -13.31 -1.36
C ARG A 10 18.00 -13.04 -1.48
N ALA A 11 18.61 -12.47 -0.44
CA ALA A 11 20.04 -12.16 -0.44
C ALA A 11 20.91 -13.42 -0.27
N TYR A 12 20.41 -14.43 0.45
CA TYR A 12 21.18 -15.60 0.88
C TYR A 12 21.95 -16.34 -0.24
N PRO A 13 21.38 -16.64 -1.42
CA PRO A 13 22.10 -17.38 -2.47
C PRO A 13 23.32 -16.64 -3.05
N GLY A 14 23.33 -15.31 -2.98
CA GLY A 14 24.42 -14.47 -3.50
C GLY A 14 25.51 -14.13 -2.49
N GLN A 15 25.39 -14.60 -1.25
CA GLN A 15 26.29 -14.30 -0.14
C GLN A 15 27.51 -15.24 -0.11
N THR A 16 28.64 -14.78 0.45
CA THR A 16 29.78 -15.64 0.80
C THR A 16 29.39 -16.61 1.92
N LEU A 17 30.17 -17.68 2.14
CA LEU A 17 29.90 -18.63 3.23
C LEU A 17 29.84 -17.95 4.61
N GLU A 18 30.76 -17.02 4.88
CA GLU A 18 30.76 -16.25 6.13
C GLU A 18 29.47 -15.43 6.28
N GLN A 19 29.04 -14.75 5.21
CA GLN A 19 27.79 -13.97 5.19
C GLN A 19 26.55 -14.86 5.34
N GLN A 20 26.55 -16.04 4.71
CA GLN A 20 25.47 -17.01 4.84
C GLN A 20 25.35 -17.54 6.27
N LEU A 21 26.46 -17.83 6.95
CA LEU A 21 26.48 -18.26 8.35
C LEU A 21 26.06 -17.14 9.30
N ALA A 22 26.27 -15.87 8.93
CA ALA A 22 25.78 -14.71 9.68
C ALA A 22 24.30 -14.37 9.38
N ASN A 23 23.71 -14.94 8.32
CA ASN A 23 22.34 -14.66 7.92
C ASN A 23 21.35 -15.43 8.83
N PRO A 24 20.40 -14.76 9.51
CA PRO A 24 19.45 -15.42 10.41
C PRO A 24 18.65 -16.56 9.78
N VAL A 25 18.38 -16.49 8.46
CA VAL A 25 17.61 -17.54 7.77
C VAL A 25 18.34 -18.88 7.71
N TRP A 26 19.68 -18.87 7.78
CA TRP A 26 20.46 -20.09 7.91
C TRP A 26 20.12 -20.85 9.19
N HIS A 27 20.06 -20.13 10.32
CA HIS A 27 19.76 -20.73 11.63
C HIS A 27 18.30 -21.17 11.73
N ILE A 28 17.37 -20.42 11.14
CA ILE A 28 15.94 -20.76 11.11
C ILE A 28 15.71 -22.08 10.36
N HIS A 29 16.43 -22.30 9.26
CA HIS A 29 16.22 -23.45 8.36
C HIS A 29 17.29 -24.53 8.46
N GLY A 30 18.12 -24.51 9.50
CA GLY A 30 19.15 -25.54 9.72
C GLY A 30 20.15 -25.67 8.56
N GLY A 31 20.50 -24.55 7.93
CA GLY A 31 21.43 -24.50 6.81
C GLY A 31 20.85 -24.84 5.44
N ASN A 32 19.54 -25.05 5.32
CA ASN A 32 18.87 -25.21 4.03
C ASN A 32 17.72 -24.19 3.84
N PRO A 33 18.02 -22.87 3.74
CA PRO A 33 16.99 -21.87 3.56
C PRO A 33 16.24 -22.07 2.23
N PRO A 34 14.90 -21.96 2.22
CA PRO A 34 14.12 -22.02 0.98
C PRO A 34 14.38 -20.77 0.13
N ALA A 35 14.17 -20.88 -1.18
CA ALA A 35 14.08 -19.70 -2.03
C ALA A 35 12.82 -18.89 -1.71
N SER A 36 12.93 -17.56 -1.77
CA SER A 36 11.78 -16.67 -1.65
C SER A 36 11.12 -16.48 -3.02
N ASP A 37 9.84 -16.80 -3.13
CA ASP A 37 8.95 -16.53 -4.28
C ASP A 37 8.07 -15.28 -4.04
N MET A 38 8.28 -14.57 -2.92
CA MET A 38 7.63 -13.29 -2.61
C MET A 38 8.23 -12.17 -3.46
N VAL A 39 7.63 -11.98 -4.64
CA VAL A 39 8.00 -10.91 -5.58
C VAL A 39 7.50 -9.52 -5.15
N VAL A 40 6.57 -9.47 -4.19
CA VAL A 40 6.13 -8.23 -3.53
C VAL A 40 6.25 -8.33 -2.01
N PRO A 41 6.53 -7.23 -1.30
CA PRO A 41 6.51 -7.20 0.17
C PRO A 41 5.12 -7.51 0.75
N PHE A 42 5.06 -8.16 1.91
CA PHE A 42 3.83 -8.37 2.65
C PHE A 42 3.19 -7.06 3.12
N SER A 43 3.99 -6.05 3.48
CA SER A 43 3.49 -4.70 3.77
C SER A 43 2.70 -4.09 2.61
N MET A 44 3.10 -4.38 1.37
CA MET A 44 2.35 -3.98 0.18
C MET A 44 0.97 -4.64 0.12
N LEU A 45 0.89 -5.93 0.44
CA LEU A 45 -0.37 -6.67 0.47
C LEU A 45 -1.32 -6.14 1.54
N LEU A 46 -0.80 -5.79 2.73
CA LEU A 46 -1.59 -5.14 3.78
C LEU A 46 -2.15 -3.80 3.31
N ASN A 47 -1.35 -3.00 2.61
CA ASN A 47 -1.81 -1.73 2.05
C ASN A 47 -2.91 -1.93 1.01
N LEU A 48 -2.73 -2.89 0.08
CA LEU A 48 -3.72 -3.21 -0.94
C LEU A 48 -5.03 -3.75 -0.35
N ALA A 49 -4.95 -4.64 0.65
CA ALA A 49 -6.12 -5.14 1.37
C ALA A 49 -6.92 -4.02 2.04
N SER A 50 -6.21 -3.05 2.63
CA SER A 50 -6.80 -1.86 3.24
C SER A 50 -7.68 -1.08 2.26
N VAL A 51 -7.24 -0.91 1.02
CA VAL A 51 -7.83 0.07 0.10
C VAL A 51 -8.73 -0.54 -0.97
N ALA A 52 -8.46 -1.80 -1.35
CA ALA A 52 -9.27 -2.51 -2.34
C ALA A 52 -10.63 -2.96 -1.78
N GLY A 53 -10.81 -2.99 -0.45
CA GLY A 53 -11.97 -3.66 0.16
C GLY A 53 -12.08 -5.13 -0.27
N ALA A 54 -10.94 -5.72 -0.63
CA ALA A 54 -10.87 -7.07 -1.17
C ALA A 54 -11.40 -8.05 -0.13
N LYS A 55 -12.32 -8.91 -0.55
CA LYS A 55 -12.93 -9.94 0.31
C LYS A 55 -12.14 -11.25 0.29
N ASP A 56 -11.25 -11.40 -0.69
CA ASP A 56 -10.42 -12.55 -0.92
C ASP A 56 -9.12 -12.17 -1.66
N ALA A 57 -8.21 -13.15 -1.78
CA ALA A 57 -6.93 -12.96 -2.47
C ALA A 57 -7.11 -12.59 -3.96
N ALA A 58 -8.18 -13.06 -4.61
CA ALA A 58 -8.45 -12.75 -6.01
C ALA A 58 -8.65 -11.24 -6.22
N GLY A 59 -9.29 -10.56 -5.27
CA GLY A 59 -9.42 -9.10 -5.26
C GLY A 59 -8.08 -8.35 -5.17
N LEU A 60 -7.02 -8.97 -4.65
CA LEU A 60 -5.68 -8.38 -4.60
C LEU A 60 -4.86 -8.64 -5.87
N TRP A 61 -5.06 -9.79 -6.52
CA TRP A 61 -4.28 -10.18 -7.70
C TRP A 61 -4.38 -9.20 -8.87
N GLY A 62 -5.53 -8.52 -9.02
CA GLY A 62 -5.68 -7.44 -10.00
C GLY A 62 -4.70 -6.28 -9.79
N PHE A 63 -4.34 -5.99 -8.54
CA PHE A 63 -3.36 -4.95 -8.18
C PHE A 63 -1.94 -5.50 -8.19
N ILE A 64 -1.73 -6.71 -7.67
CA ILE A 64 -0.43 -7.39 -7.67
C ILE A 64 0.12 -7.47 -9.10
N ASN A 65 -0.70 -7.83 -10.08
CA ASN A 65 -0.26 -7.96 -11.48
C ASN A 65 0.10 -6.63 -12.15
N ARG A 66 -0.38 -5.49 -11.63
CA ARG A 66 0.09 -4.18 -12.13
C ARG A 66 1.52 -3.90 -11.70
N TYR A 67 1.89 -4.36 -10.50
CA TYR A 67 3.22 -4.19 -9.94
C TYR A 67 4.20 -5.29 -10.40
N ALA A 68 3.72 -6.53 -10.48
CA ALA A 68 4.48 -7.71 -10.90
C ALA A 68 3.71 -8.46 -11.99
N PRO A 69 3.80 -8.04 -13.28
CA PRO A 69 3.00 -8.59 -14.39
C PRO A 69 3.20 -10.09 -14.64
N GLU A 70 4.38 -10.60 -14.32
CA GLU A 70 4.74 -12.02 -14.50
C GLU A 70 4.28 -12.90 -13.33
N ALA A 71 3.74 -12.32 -12.25
CA ALA A 71 3.31 -13.06 -11.08
C ALA A 71 1.95 -13.73 -11.32
N SER A 72 1.76 -14.90 -10.73
CA SER A 72 0.45 -15.57 -10.71
C SER A 72 0.28 -16.43 -9.47
N PRO A 73 -0.96 -16.77 -9.07
CA PRO A 73 -1.18 -17.68 -7.95
C PRO A 73 -0.46 -19.02 -8.11
N ALA A 74 -0.40 -19.55 -9.35
CA ALA A 74 0.24 -20.82 -9.65
C ALA A 74 1.78 -20.74 -9.62
N ALA A 75 2.36 -19.63 -10.09
CA ALA A 75 3.81 -19.43 -10.10
C ALA A 75 4.35 -18.94 -8.75
N ASN A 76 3.50 -18.32 -7.91
CA ASN A 76 3.86 -17.73 -6.63
C ASN A 76 2.88 -18.17 -5.52
N PRO A 77 2.86 -19.47 -5.16
CA PRO A 77 1.89 -20.00 -4.20
C PRO A 77 2.03 -19.40 -2.79
N GLN A 78 3.24 -19.03 -2.34
CA GLN A 78 3.36 -18.36 -1.03
C GLN A 78 2.85 -16.93 -1.08
N LEU A 79 2.99 -16.25 -2.23
CA LEU A 79 2.41 -14.92 -2.44
C LEU A 79 0.88 -14.97 -2.43
N ASP A 80 0.27 -15.96 -3.08
CA ASP A 80 -1.18 -16.16 -3.03
C ASP A 80 -1.66 -16.38 -1.59
N GLN A 81 -0.96 -17.24 -0.84
CA GLN A 81 -1.26 -17.46 0.57
C GLN A 81 -1.11 -16.18 1.40
N ALA A 82 -0.04 -15.42 1.17
CA ALA A 82 0.21 -14.14 1.82
C ALA A 82 -0.88 -13.10 1.50
N ALA A 83 -1.35 -13.05 0.26
CA ALA A 83 -2.48 -12.20 -0.14
C ALA A 83 -3.75 -12.57 0.65
N GLY A 84 -4.04 -13.86 0.79
CA GLY A 84 -5.13 -14.35 1.64
C GLY A 84 -4.98 -13.96 3.12
N PHE A 85 -3.76 -14.02 3.67
CA PHE A 85 -3.50 -13.57 5.04
C PHE A 85 -3.66 -12.07 5.21
N ALA A 86 -3.23 -11.26 4.25
CA ALA A 86 -3.39 -9.81 4.28
C ALA A 86 -4.87 -9.41 4.29
N VAL A 87 -5.69 -10.06 3.45
CA VAL A 87 -7.15 -9.85 3.42
C VAL A 87 -7.78 -10.22 4.75
N ARG A 88 -7.45 -11.38 5.31
CA ARG A 88 -8.01 -11.81 6.60
C ARG A 88 -7.60 -10.89 7.74
N TYR A 89 -6.32 -10.50 7.79
CA TYR A 89 -5.84 -9.53 8.77
C TYR A 89 -6.58 -8.20 8.68
N PHE A 90 -6.79 -7.70 7.45
CA PHE A 90 -7.56 -6.49 7.22
C PHE A 90 -9.01 -6.64 7.73
N ALA A 91 -9.70 -7.72 7.35
CA ALA A 91 -11.09 -7.97 7.74
C ALA A 91 -11.27 -8.10 9.26
N ASP A 92 -10.34 -8.77 9.95
CA ASP A 92 -10.49 -9.09 11.36
C ASP A 92 -10.00 -7.97 12.29
N PHE A 93 -8.97 -7.21 11.89
CA PHE A 93 -8.27 -6.29 12.80
C PHE A 93 -8.31 -4.82 12.39
N VAL A 94 -8.48 -4.52 11.10
CA VAL A 94 -8.43 -3.14 10.56
C VAL A 94 -9.83 -2.64 10.23
N ALA A 95 -10.57 -3.37 9.39
CA ALA A 95 -11.90 -2.97 8.93
C ALA A 95 -12.88 -2.65 10.07
N PRO A 96 -12.96 -3.42 11.18
CA PRO A 96 -13.91 -3.15 12.26
C PRO A 96 -13.62 -1.86 13.04
N LYS A 97 -12.40 -1.32 12.91
CA LYS A 97 -11.96 -0.11 13.62
C LYS A 97 -12.04 1.14 12.75
N ARG A 98 -12.46 1.00 11.48
CA ARG A 98 -12.52 2.14 10.57
C ARG A 98 -13.64 3.08 10.95
N VAL A 99 -13.30 4.35 11.04
CA VAL A 99 -14.24 5.44 11.27
C VAL A 99 -14.01 6.49 10.20
N PHE A 100 -14.90 6.52 9.23
CA PHE A 100 -14.89 7.53 8.19
C PHE A 100 -15.51 8.83 8.69
N ARG A 101 -15.01 9.95 8.19
CA ARG A 101 -15.58 11.28 8.45
C ARG A 101 -15.66 12.11 7.18
N ALA A 102 -16.47 13.15 7.22
CA ALA A 102 -16.45 14.17 6.18
C ALA A 102 -15.14 14.99 6.22
N PRO A 103 -14.64 15.47 5.07
CA PRO A 103 -13.54 16.43 5.04
C PRO A 103 -14.02 17.80 5.55
N SER A 104 -13.11 18.55 6.19
CA SER A 104 -13.28 19.97 6.45
C SER A 104 -13.25 20.78 5.14
N GLU A 105 -13.58 22.07 5.20
CA GLU A 105 -13.57 22.91 3.99
C GLU A 105 -12.18 23.02 3.37
N GLN A 106 -11.14 23.16 4.19
CA GLN A 106 -9.74 23.20 3.73
C GLN A 106 -9.32 21.87 3.11
N GLU A 107 -9.63 20.74 3.76
CA GLU A 107 -9.33 19.40 3.24
C GLU A 107 -10.08 19.13 1.95
N ARG A 108 -11.34 19.56 1.84
CA ARG A 108 -12.17 19.44 0.65
C ARG A 108 -11.54 20.16 -0.54
N ALA A 109 -11.15 21.42 -0.36
CA ALA A 109 -10.48 22.20 -1.40
C ALA A 109 -9.15 21.54 -1.84
N ALA A 110 -8.34 21.08 -0.89
CA ALA A 110 -7.08 20.40 -1.15
C ALA A 110 -7.28 19.06 -1.89
N MET A 111 -8.28 18.28 -1.51
CA MET A 111 -8.61 17.01 -2.17
C MET A 111 -9.12 17.21 -3.61
N GLN A 112 -9.89 18.26 -3.87
CA GLN A 112 -10.35 18.61 -5.23
C GLN A 112 -9.18 19.03 -6.13
N ASP A 113 -8.24 19.80 -5.60
CA ASP A 113 -7.00 20.13 -6.30
C ASP A 113 -6.15 18.88 -6.56
N LEU A 114 -6.00 18.00 -5.55
CA LEU A 114 -5.30 16.72 -5.71
C LEU A 114 -5.93 15.87 -6.82
N VAL A 115 -7.25 15.78 -6.88
CA VAL A 115 -7.97 15.10 -7.98
C VAL A 115 -7.61 15.71 -9.32
N SER A 116 -7.68 17.04 -9.44
CA SER A 116 -7.38 17.74 -10.69
C SER A 116 -5.94 17.48 -11.16
N ARG A 117 -4.97 17.51 -10.24
CA ARG A 117 -3.56 17.23 -10.54
C ARG A 117 -3.30 15.77 -10.89
N LEU A 118 -3.97 14.83 -10.22
CA LEU A 118 -3.87 13.41 -10.54
C LEU A 118 -4.51 13.08 -11.90
N GLN A 119 -5.61 13.74 -12.27
CA GLN A 119 -6.21 13.59 -13.60
C GLN A 119 -5.31 14.12 -14.71
N ALA A 120 -4.53 15.17 -14.44
CA ALA A 120 -3.54 15.73 -15.35
C ALA A 120 -2.17 15.03 -15.29
N TRP A 121 -2.02 14.00 -14.46
CA TRP A 121 -0.73 13.35 -14.21
C TRP A 121 -0.31 12.44 -15.38
N ASP A 122 0.90 12.65 -15.88
CA ASP A 122 1.52 11.86 -16.96
C ASP A 122 2.82 11.13 -16.53
N GLY A 123 3.28 11.35 -15.30
CA GLY A 123 4.53 10.78 -14.76
C GLY A 123 4.48 9.29 -14.38
N GLY A 124 3.48 8.54 -14.82
CA GLY A 124 3.35 7.10 -14.56
C GLY A 124 3.12 6.75 -13.08
N LEU A 125 3.62 5.61 -12.62
CA LEU A 125 3.44 5.09 -11.25
C LEU A 125 4.67 5.32 -10.36
N ASP A 126 5.38 6.43 -10.56
CA ASP A 126 6.51 6.80 -9.69
C ASP A 126 6.01 7.24 -8.31
N ALA A 127 6.23 6.40 -7.29
CA ALA A 127 5.80 6.63 -5.93
C ALA A 127 6.42 7.88 -5.27
N GLU A 128 7.64 8.28 -5.64
CA GLU A 128 8.29 9.46 -5.08
C GLU A 128 7.75 10.74 -5.72
N ALA A 129 7.53 10.72 -7.03
CA ALA A 129 6.96 11.83 -7.77
C ALA A 129 5.49 12.06 -7.35
N LEU A 130 4.70 10.99 -7.24
CA LEU A 130 3.34 11.03 -6.71
C LEU A 130 3.30 11.52 -5.25
N GLN A 131 4.24 11.09 -4.41
CA GLN A 131 4.33 11.60 -3.05
C GLN A 131 4.61 13.10 -3.03
N SER A 132 5.50 13.57 -3.90
CA SER A 132 5.85 14.99 -4.01
C SER A 132 4.64 15.83 -4.43
N LEU A 133 3.81 15.32 -5.35
CA LEU A 133 2.55 15.94 -5.76
C LEU A 133 1.60 16.14 -4.56
N VAL A 134 1.38 15.08 -3.78
CA VAL A 134 0.49 15.12 -2.59
C VAL A 134 1.01 16.09 -1.53
N PHE A 135 2.33 16.19 -1.36
CA PHE A 135 2.95 17.18 -0.48
C PHE A 135 2.77 18.60 -0.98
N ALA A 136 2.93 18.85 -2.28
CA ALA A 136 2.76 20.16 -2.88
C ALA A 136 1.36 20.70 -2.64
N VAL A 137 0.33 19.87 -2.88
CA VAL A 137 -1.08 20.22 -2.57
C VAL A 137 -1.23 20.63 -1.10
N GLY A 138 -0.75 19.83 -0.15
CA GLY A 138 -0.87 20.17 1.27
C GLY A 138 -0.24 21.53 1.61
N LYS A 139 0.94 21.83 1.05
CA LYS A 139 1.61 23.11 1.27
C LYS A 139 0.85 24.29 0.65
N GLU A 140 0.40 24.14 -0.59
CA GLU A 140 -0.28 25.19 -1.34
C GLU A 140 -1.65 25.54 -0.76
N HIS A 141 -2.31 24.58 -0.09
CA HIS A 141 -3.56 24.79 0.66
C HIS A 141 -3.33 25.23 2.12
N GLY A 142 -2.11 25.60 2.50
CA GLY A 142 -1.83 26.25 3.78
C GLY A 142 -1.82 25.32 5.00
N PHE A 143 -1.58 24.02 4.82
CA PHE A 143 -1.35 23.12 5.96
C PHE A 143 0.05 23.38 6.56
N GLU A 144 0.10 24.11 7.69
CA GLU A 144 1.35 24.37 8.42
C GLU A 144 1.99 23.07 8.94
N ASN A 145 1.15 22.16 9.45
CA ASN A 145 1.55 20.82 9.84
C ASN A 145 1.05 19.81 8.80
N LEU A 146 1.94 19.39 7.90
CA LEU A 146 1.61 18.39 6.88
C LEU A 146 1.14 17.04 7.45
N ARG A 147 1.43 16.72 8.72
CA ARG A 147 0.86 15.51 9.34
C ARG A 147 -0.67 15.59 9.43
N GLU A 148 -1.24 16.77 9.67
CA GLU A 148 -2.70 16.93 9.70
C GLU A 148 -3.30 16.77 8.29
N TRP A 149 -2.59 17.20 7.24
CA TRP A 149 -3.02 16.95 5.86
C TRP A 149 -3.11 15.44 5.54
N PHE A 150 -2.05 14.68 5.84
CA PHE A 150 -2.07 13.24 5.62
C PHE A 150 -3.08 12.52 6.52
N LYS A 151 -3.20 12.92 7.78
CA LYS A 151 -4.22 12.41 8.68
C LYS A 151 -5.63 12.65 8.12
N GLY A 152 -5.89 13.83 7.55
CA GLY A 152 -7.15 14.14 6.87
C GLY A 152 -7.41 13.23 5.68
N LEU A 153 -6.41 13.00 4.83
CA LEU A 153 -6.50 12.01 3.75
C LEU A 153 -6.86 10.62 4.27
N TYR A 154 -6.20 10.13 5.32
CA TYR A 154 -6.47 8.79 5.84
C TYR A 154 -7.83 8.67 6.52
N GLU A 155 -8.26 9.66 7.29
CA GLU A 155 -9.55 9.61 7.99
C GLU A 155 -10.73 9.71 7.03
N VAL A 156 -10.60 10.50 5.97
CA VAL A 156 -11.65 10.67 4.96
C VAL A 156 -11.69 9.50 3.99
N LEU A 157 -10.53 8.99 3.55
CA LEU A 157 -10.46 8.00 2.46
C LEU A 157 -10.37 6.55 2.96
N LEU A 158 -9.77 6.34 4.13
CA LEU A 158 -9.48 5.00 4.67
C LEU A 158 -10.13 4.74 6.04
N GLY A 159 -10.71 5.76 6.66
CA GLY A 159 -11.32 5.66 7.99
C GLY A 159 -10.31 5.37 9.11
N ALA A 160 -9.05 5.78 8.94
CA ALA A 160 -7.98 5.57 9.92
C ALA A 160 -7.17 6.86 10.11
N SER A 161 -6.58 7.07 11.28
CA SER A 161 -5.77 8.26 11.55
C SER A 161 -4.33 8.18 11.02
N GLU A 162 -3.94 7.02 10.52
CA GLU A 162 -2.64 6.77 9.89
C GLU A 162 -2.79 5.76 8.75
N GLY A 163 -1.79 5.72 7.87
CA GLY A 163 -1.80 4.87 6.69
C GLY A 163 -0.43 4.79 6.03
N PRO A 164 -0.32 4.00 4.96
CA PRO A 164 0.92 3.89 4.20
C PRO A 164 1.26 5.21 3.53
N ARG A 165 2.54 5.40 3.20
CA ARG A 165 3.01 6.55 2.41
C ARG A 165 2.13 6.73 1.17
N PHE A 166 1.45 7.87 1.09
CA PHE A 166 0.34 8.09 0.16
C PHE A 166 0.74 7.93 -1.32
N GLY A 167 1.90 8.43 -1.74
CA GLY A 167 2.40 8.28 -3.12
C GLY A 167 2.67 6.82 -3.49
N GLY A 168 3.20 6.03 -2.55
CA GLY A 168 3.33 4.58 -2.73
C GLY A 168 1.98 3.88 -2.82
N PHE A 169 1.00 4.33 -2.04
CA PHE A 169 -0.38 3.88 -2.16
C PHE A 169 -0.96 4.17 -3.56
N ILE A 170 -0.79 5.39 -4.09
CA ILE A 170 -1.28 5.75 -5.43
C ILE A 170 -0.59 4.89 -6.51
N ALA A 171 0.72 4.71 -6.42
CA ALA A 171 1.48 3.90 -7.38
C ALA A 171 0.96 2.44 -7.44
N LEU A 172 0.52 1.90 -6.30
CA LEU A 172 0.04 0.52 -6.21
C LEU A 172 -1.44 0.37 -6.53
N TYR A 173 -2.26 1.30 -6.03
CA TYR A 173 -3.71 1.27 -6.22
C TYR A 173 -4.10 1.72 -7.63
N GLY A 174 -3.34 2.65 -8.19
CA GLY A 174 -3.57 3.27 -9.49
C GLY A 174 -4.09 4.70 -9.35
N VAL A 175 -3.64 5.58 -10.24
CA VAL A 175 -4.01 7.00 -10.24
C VAL A 175 -5.51 7.18 -10.43
N ALA A 176 -6.11 6.48 -11.40
CA ALA A 176 -7.53 6.56 -11.69
C ALA A 176 -8.39 6.04 -10.51
N GLU A 177 -7.97 4.95 -9.88
CA GLU A 177 -8.63 4.38 -8.71
C GLU A 177 -8.51 5.31 -7.50
N THR A 178 -7.35 5.96 -7.29
CA THR A 178 -7.20 6.98 -6.26
C THR A 178 -8.12 8.17 -6.51
N VAL A 179 -8.23 8.67 -7.75
CA VAL A 179 -9.16 9.76 -8.10
C VAL A 179 -10.59 9.38 -7.72
N ALA A 180 -11.05 8.20 -8.14
CA ALA A 180 -12.40 7.72 -7.82
C ALA A 180 -12.62 7.55 -6.30
N LEU A 181 -11.58 7.14 -5.55
CA LEU A 181 -11.64 7.05 -4.09
C LEU A 181 -11.80 8.43 -3.45
N ILE A 182 -11.03 9.42 -3.91
CA ILE A 182 -11.12 10.79 -3.39
C ILE A 182 -12.50 11.38 -3.68
N GLU A 183 -13.03 11.21 -4.90
CA GLU A 183 -14.37 11.66 -5.27
C GLU A 183 -15.46 11.04 -4.38
N LYS A 184 -15.36 9.75 -4.07
CA LYS A 184 -16.28 9.08 -3.11
C LYS A 184 -16.17 9.66 -1.71
N GLY A 185 -14.95 9.92 -1.23
CA GLY A 185 -14.72 10.55 0.07
C GLY A 185 -15.30 11.96 0.14
N LEU A 186 -15.10 12.76 -0.91
CA LEU A 186 -15.67 14.10 -1.05
C LEU A 186 -17.20 14.10 -1.06
N ALA A 187 -17.82 13.08 -1.67
CA ALA A 187 -19.27 12.88 -1.70
C ALA A 187 -19.85 12.29 -0.40
N GLY A 188 -19.01 11.90 0.57
CA GLY A 188 -19.43 11.24 1.81
C GLY A 188 -19.87 9.78 1.64
N ALA A 189 -19.66 9.19 0.46
CA ALA A 189 -20.10 7.82 0.15
C ALA A 189 -19.31 6.72 0.87
N LEU A 190 -18.22 7.07 1.55
CA LEU A 190 -17.41 6.14 2.35
C LEU A 190 -17.87 6.05 3.81
N ALA A 191 -18.66 7.02 4.29
CA ALA A 191 -19.17 7.07 5.65
C ALA A 191 -20.60 6.50 5.80
N ALA A 192 -21.15 5.97 4.71
CA ALA A 192 -22.54 5.48 4.61
C ALA A 192 -22.65 3.95 4.80
#